data_AF-A0A2D6NAS8-F1
#
_entry.id   AF-A0A2D6NAS8-F1
#
_cell.length_a   1.000
_cell.length_b   1.000
_cell.length_c   1.000
_cell.angle_alpha   90.00
_cell.angle_beta   90.00
_cell.angle_gamma   90.00
#
_symmetry.space_group_name_H-M   'P 1'
#
loop_
_entity.id
_entity.type
_entity.pdbx_description
1 polymer ?
#
loop_
_entity_poly.entity_id
_entity_poly.type
_entity_poly.pdbx_seq_one_letter_code
_entity_poly.pdbx_strand_id
1 'polypeptide(L)'
;MKILDVNYSNRDRRVKRRGQVKIQQMAFVLVALMIFFALVSLIFFKIKISDVREGAVDLKEEEAKELVRKLAGSPEFSFTASSDCSNCIDLDKTLMLSERQVYDGFWNLDYLAVERVFPSEEEECSRQNYPDCNKIEIIGEGDSGAVFSDFVSLCRWEQSGEKGYFKCEIGRILASGEGIGE
;
A
#
# COMPACT_ATOMS: atom_id res chain seq x y z
N MET A 1 91.44 -14.63 24.17
CA MET A 1 91.08 -13.92 22.92
C MET A 1 89.70 -14.38 22.47
N LYS A 2 88.61 -13.77 22.98
CA LYS A 2 87.20 -14.00 22.58
C LYS A 2 86.37 -12.78 23.01
N ILE A 3 86.35 -11.70 22.21
CA ILE A 3 85.51 -10.51 22.48
C ILE A 3 84.80 -10.00 21.20
N LEU A 4 84.95 -10.62 20.02
CA LEU A 4 84.42 -10.03 18.77
C LEU A 4 83.12 -10.63 18.22
N ASP A 5 82.61 -11.75 18.72
CA ASP A 5 81.46 -12.44 18.10
C ASP A 5 80.06 -11.94 18.55
N VAL A 6 79.97 -11.18 19.65
CA VAL A 6 78.66 -10.75 20.20
C VAL A 6 78.05 -9.58 19.41
N ASN A 7 78.85 -8.82 18.68
CA ASN A 7 78.40 -7.58 18.05
C ASN A 7 77.71 -7.78 16.67
N TYR A 8 77.99 -8.89 15.98
CA TYR A 8 77.45 -9.11 14.62
C TYR A 8 76.01 -9.67 14.63
N SER A 9 75.64 -10.48 15.62
CA SER A 9 74.31 -11.10 15.72
C SER A 9 73.16 -10.11 16.02
N ASN A 10 73.45 -9.05 16.79
CA ASN A 10 72.42 -8.05 17.16
C ASN A 10 72.09 -7.05 16.04
N ARG A 11 72.99 -6.84 15.06
CA ARG A 11 72.77 -5.88 13.96
C ARG A 11 71.84 -6.46 12.89
N ASP A 12 71.94 -7.76 12.60
CA ASP A 12 71.12 -8.46 11.59
C ASP A 12 69.65 -8.64 12.04
N ARG A 13 69.40 -8.90 13.34
CA ARG A 13 68.03 -8.90 13.91
C ARG A 13 67.33 -7.54 13.84
N ARG A 14 68.09 -6.44 13.91
CA ARG A 14 67.55 -5.07 13.93
C ARG A 14 67.12 -4.60 12.53
N VAL A 15 67.80 -5.07 11.47
CA VAL A 15 67.47 -4.77 10.07
C VAL A 15 66.26 -5.58 9.59
N LYS A 16 66.17 -6.87 9.94
CA LYS A 16 65.00 -7.72 9.63
C LYS A 16 63.69 -7.19 10.25
N ARG A 17 63.75 -6.61 11.46
CA ARG A 17 62.58 -5.99 12.12
C ARG A 17 62.07 -4.72 11.44
N ARG A 18 62.94 -3.88 10.85
CA ARG A 18 62.51 -2.63 10.19
C ARG A 18 61.76 -2.87 8.88
N GLY A 19 62.14 -3.90 8.13
CA GLY A 19 61.40 -4.32 6.93
C GLY A 19 60.03 -4.92 7.26
N GLN A 20 59.94 -5.72 8.33
CA GLN A 20 58.67 -6.33 8.77
C GLN A 20 57.64 -5.30 9.28
N VAL A 21 58.06 -4.26 9.99
CA VAL A 21 57.15 -3.18 10.44
C VAL A 21 56.54 -2.43 9.25
N LYS A 22 57.30 -2.22 8.17
CA LYS A 22 56.82 -1.54 6.96
C LYS A 22 55.78 -2.36 6.19
N ILE A 23 55.91 -3.69 6.20
CA ILE A 23 54.93 -4.61 5.60
C ILE A 23 53.64 -4.64 6.42
N GLN A 24 53.75 -4.66 7.76
CA GLN A 24 52.58 -4.62 8.65
C GLN A 24 51.79 -3.30 8.56
N GLN A 25 52.48 -2.17 8.35
CA GLN A 25 51.82 -0.86 8.18
C GLN A 25 51.00 -0.77 6.90
N MET A 26 51.47 -1.36 5.79
CA MET A 26 50.71 -1.39 4.53
C MET A 26 49.51 -2.35 4.60
N ALA A 27 49.66 -3.49 5.29
CA ALA A 27 48.57 -4.42 5.52
C ALA A 27 47.46 -3.81 6.39
N PHE A 28 47.81 -3.04 7.41
CA PHE A 28 46.83 -2.36 8.27
C PHE A 28 45.99 -1.33 7.48
N VAL A 29 46.63 -0.58 6.58
CA VAL A 29 45.92 0.36 5.69
C VAL A 29 44.96 -0.38 4.76
N LEU A 30 45.38 -1.52 4.19
CA LEU A 30 44.54 -2.32 3.31
C LEU A 30 43.32 -2.90 4.04
N VAL A 31 43.50 -3.42 5.26
CA VAL A 31 42.40 -3.93 6.09
C VAL A 31 41.42 -2.82 6.46
N ALA A 32 41.91 -1.64 6.83
CA ALA A 32 41.06 -0.49 7.14
C ALA A 32 40.21 -0.06 5.92
N LEU A 33 40.79 -0.08 4.71
CA LEU A 33 40.04 0.22 3.47
C LEU A 33 38.95 -0.82 3.18
N MET A 34 39.23 -2.12 3.38
CA MET A 34 38.21 -3.16 3.19
C MET A 34 37.03 -2.98 4.16
N ILE A 35 37.31 -2.68 5.43
CA ILE A 35 36.26 -2.43 6.43
C ILE A 35 35.45 -1.18 6.05
N PHE A 36 36.12 -0.11 5.59
CA PHE A 36 35.45 1.11 5.15
C PHE A 36 34.47 0.83 3.99
N PHE A 37 34.91 0.12 2.95
CA PHE A 37 34.02 -0.26 1.85
C PHE A 37 32.88 -1.18 2.29
N ALA A 38 33.14 -2.14 3.18
CA ALA A 38 32.09 -3.00 3.72
C ALA A 38 31.00 -2.20 4.44
N LEU A 39 31.38 -1.19 5.24
CA LEU A 39 30.42 -0.31 5.92
C LEU A 39 29.61 0.53 4.93
N VAL A 40 30.27 1.12 3.92
CA VAL A 40 29.58 1.89 2.86
C VAL A 40 28.59 1.01 2.10
N SER A 41 28.99 -0.22 1.74
CA SER A 41 28.09 -1.18 1.09
C SER A 41 26.89 -1.52 1.95
N LEU A 42 27.07 -1.78 3.26
CA LEU A 42 25.96 -2.07 4.15
C LEU A 42 24.96 -0.91 4.23
N ILE A 43 25.44 0.34 4.29
CA ILE A 43 24.57 1.53 4.29
C ILE A 43 23.81 1.63 2.96
N PHE A 44 24.48 1.40 1.83
CA PHE A 44 23.83 1.42 0.51
C PHE A 44 22.74 0.35 0.39
N PHE A 45 23.01 -0.89 0.83
CA PHE A 45 22.02 -1.96 0.84
C PHE A 45 20.83 -1.63 1.75
N LYS A 46 21.07 -1.00 2.90
CA LYS A 46 19.98 -0.57 3.80
C LYS A 46 19.02 0.41 3.14
N ILE A 47 19.52 1.39 2.39
CA ILE A 47 18.69 2.35 1.66
C ILE A 47 17.87 1.61 0.60
N LYS A 48 18.50 0.74 -0.20
CA LYS A 48 17.81 0.00 -1.26
C LYS A 48 16.73 -0.97 -0.78
N ILE A 49 16.91 -1.58 0.40
CA ILE A 49 15.89 -2.47 0.98
C ILE A 49 14.65 -1.67 1.43
N SER A 50 14.83 -0.42 1.87
CA SER A 50 13.70 0.44 2.25
C SER A 50 12.81 0.76 1.06
N ASP A 51 13.41 1.15 -0.07
CA ASP A 51 12.69 1.46 -1.32
C ASP A 51 11.85 0.27 -1.82
N VAL A 52 12.38 -0.95 -1.71
CA VAL A 52 11.68 -2.19 -2.13
C VAL A 52 10.49 -2.49 -1.24
N ARG A 53 10.61 -2.24 0.07
CA ARG A 53 9.50 -2.45 1.01
C ARG A 53 8.36 -1.46 0.76
N GLU A 54 8.68 -0.21 0.48
CA GLU A 54 7.71 0.82 0.13
C GLU A 54 7.01 0.47 -1.19
N GLY A 55 7.76 0.13 -2.24
CA GLY A 55 7.17 -0.28 -3.52
C GLY A 55 6.27 -1.52 -3.43
N ALA A 56 6.56 -2.47 -2.52
CA ALA A 56 5.70 -3.63 -2.31
C ALA A 56 4.37 -3.28 -1.60
N VAL A 57 4.35 -2.23 -0.77
CA VAL A 57 3.12 -1.75 -0.12
C VAL A 57 2.26 -0.98 -1.12
N ASP A 58 2.88 -0.09 -1.90
CA ASP A 58 2.18 0.70 -2.92
C ASP A 58 1.51 -0.20 -3.98
N LEU A 59 2.22 -1.23 -4.45
CA LEU A 59 1.68 -2.19 -5.42
C LEU A 59 0.44 -2.92 -4.88
N LYS A 60 0.45 -3.30 -3.60
CA LYS A 60 -0.69 -3.95 -2.95
C LYS A 60 -1.89 -3.01 -2.81
N GLU A 61 -1.64 -1.74 -2.51
CA GLU A 61 -2.70 -0.74 -2.44
C GLU A 61 -3.32 -0.46 -3.81
N GLU A 62 -2.50 -0.44 -4.87
CA GLU A 62 -2.98 -0.23 -6.25
C GLU A 62 -3.82 -1.42 -6.74
N GLU A 63 -3.39 -2.66 -6.49
CA GLU A 63 -4.15 -3.86 -6.82
C GLU A 63 -5.50 -3.89 -6.09
N ALA A 64 -5.49 -3.56 -4.79
CA ALA A 64 -6.71 -3.46 -4.00
C ALA A 64 -7.68 -2.40 -4.54
N LYS A 65 -7.17 -1.22 -4.94
CA LYS A 65 -8.00 -0.18 -5.60
C LYS A 65 -8.55 -0.67 -6.93
N GLU A 66 -7.79 -1.43 -7.72
CA GLU A 66 -8.29 -1.98 -8.99
C GLU A 66 -9.44 -2.97 -8.77
N LEU A 67 -9.36 -3.81 -7.74
CA LEU A 67 -10.46 -4.71 -7.35
C LEU A 67 -11.71 -3.90 -6.95
N VAL A 68 -11.55 -2.86 -6.14
CA VAL A 68 -12.64 -1.97 -5.75
C VAL A 68 -13.27 -1.27 -6.97
N ARG A 69 -12.46 -0.84 -7.95
CA ARG A 69 -12.97 -0.28 -9.22
C ARG A 69 -13.74 -1.30 -10.04
N LYS A 70 -13.25 -2.54 -10.11
CA LYS A 70 -13.96 -3.65 -10.79
C LYS A 70 -15.32 -3.93 -10.14
N LEU A 71 -15.41 -3.84 -8.82
CA LEU A 71 -16.68 -3.94 -8.10
C LEU A 71 -17.64 -2.81 -8.49
N ALA A 72 -17.16 -1.56 -8.48
CA ALA A 72 -17.97 -0.40 -8.89
C ALA A 72 -18.48 -0.50 -10.34
N GLY A 73 -17.68 -1.09 -11.23
CA GLY A 73 -18.05 -1.34 -12.63
C GLY A 73 -18.92 -2.58 -12.87
N SER A 74 -19.26 -3.36 -11.83
CA SER A 74 -20.07 -4.57 -11.99
C SER A 74 -21.54 -4.24 -12.31
N PRO A 75 -22.31 -5.12 -12.96
CA PRO A 75 -23.72 -4.88 -13.30
C PRO A 75 -24.62 -4.54 -12.08
N GLU A 76 -24.25 -5.04 -10.90
CA GLU A 76 -24.96 -4.83 -9.64
C GLU A 76 -24.83 -3.38 -9.16
N PHE A 77 -23.64 -2.78 -9.30
CA PHE A 77 -23.37 -1.41 -8.88
C PHE A 77 -23.43 -0.39 -10.02
N SER A 78 -23.16 -0.78 -11.26
CA SER A 78 -22.96 0.15 -12.38
C SER A 78 -24.22 0.93 -12.77
N PHE A 79 -24.01 2.21 -13.06
CA PHE A 79 -25.04 3.10 -13.59
C PHE A 79 -25.05 3.08 -15.12
N THR A 80 -26.06 2.43 -15.71
CA THR A 80 -26.11 2.17 -17.17
C THR A 80 -26.80 3.25 -18.01
N ALA A 81 -27.39 4.26 -17.37
CA ALA A 81 -28.23 5.25 -18.07
C ALA A 81 -27.44 6.43 -18.66
N SER A 82 -26.17 6.61 -18.26
CA SER A 82 -25.24 7.55 -18.89
C SER A 82 -24.20 6.76 -19.70
N SER A 83 -24.04 7.10 -20.97
CA SER A 83 -23.30 6.31 -21.97
C SER A 83 -21.80 6.15 -21.73
N ASP A 84 -21.20 6.83 -20.74
CA ASP A 84 -19.74 7.00 -20.68
C ASP A 84 -19.12 6.97 -19.27
N CYS A 85 -19.77 6.35 -18.27
CA CYS A 85 -19.20 6.32 -16.93
C CYS A 85 -18.78 4.91 -16.47
N SER A 86 -17.48 4.61 -16.56
CA SER A 86 -16.88 3.35 -16.13
C SER A 86 -16.78 3.17 -14.61
N ASN A 87 -16.83 4.27 -13.84
CA ASN A 87 -16.73 4.30 -12.37
C ASN A 87 -17.98 4.94 -11.74
N CYS A 88 -19.16 4.76 -12.33
CA CYS A 88 -20.41 5.27 -11.75
C CYS A 88 -21.18 4.17 -11.05
N ILE A 89 -21.49 4.39 -9.77
CA ILE A 89 -22.35 3.54 -8.97
C ILE A 89 -23.77 4.10 -8.97
N ASP A 90 -24.75 3.24 -9.20
CA ASP A 90 -26.17 3.50 -9.07
C ASP A 90 -26.58 3.39 -7.60
N LEU A 91 -26.92 4.53 -6.99
CA LEU A 91 -27.31 4.58 -5.58
C LEU A 91 -28.63 3.83 -5.30
N ASP A 92 -29.57 3.86 -6.25
CA ASP A 92 -30.87 3.19 -6.07
C ASP A 92 -30.68 1.67 -6.06
N LYS A 93 -29.80 1.15 -6.93
CA LYS A 93 -29.41 -0.27 -6.90
C LYS A 93 -28.65 -0.61 -5.62
N THR A 94 -27.70 0.23 -5.21
CA THR A 94 -26.88 -0.02 -4.02
C THR A 94 -27.72 -0.13 -2.76
N LEU A 95 -28.71 0.76 -2.59
CA LEU A 95 -29.67 0.68 -1.49
C LEU A 95 -30.55 -0.58 -1.56
N MET A 96 -30.96 -1.01 -2.75
CA MET A 96 -31.72 -2.25 -2.91
C MET A 96 -30.87 -3.50 -2.65
N LEU A 97 -29.56 -3.42 -2.87
CA LEU A 97 -28.61 -4.50 -2.61
C LEU A 97 -28.35 -4.66 -1.12
N SER A 98 -28.18 -3.58 -0.35
CA SER A 98 -27.93 -3.65 1.10
C SER A 98 -29.07 -4.33 1.87
N GLU A 99 -30.28 -4.32 1.34
CA GLU A 99 -31.44 -4.95 1.97
C GLU A 99 -31.60 -6.43 1.61
N ARG A 100 -30.77 -6.97 0.72
CA ARG A 100 -30.87 -8.35 0.22
C ARG A 100 -29.72 -9.21 0.76
N GLN A 101 -30.04 -9.99 1.78
CA GLN A 101 -29.16 -11.04 2.34
C GLN A 101 -28.76 -12.14 1.33
N VAL A 102 -29.39 -12.20 0.15
CA VAL A 102 -29.06 -13.17 -0.91
C VAL A 102 -27.64 -12.97 -1.43
N TYR A 103 -27.08 -11.77 -1.27
CA TYR A 103 -25.72 -11.45 -1.69
C TYR A 103 -24.67 -11.68 -0.61
N ASP A 104 -25.05 -12.19 0.58
CA ASP A 104 -24.11 -12.56 1.63
C ASP A 104 -23.14 -13.63 1.11
N GLY A 105 -21.85 -13.29 1.08
CA GLY A 105 -20.80 -14.17 0.56
C GLY A 105 -20.68 -14.23 -0.98
N PHE A 106 -21.45 -13.44 -1.74
CA PHE A 106 -21.35 -13.43 -3.21
C PHE A 106 -19.99 -12.93 -3.70
N TRP A 107 -19.45 -11.89 -3.08
CA TRP A 107 -18.16 -11.29 -3.45
C TRP A 107 -16.97 -11.80 -2.63
N ASN A 108 -17.19 -12.70 -1.66
CA ASN A 108 -16.18 -13.14 -0.68
C ASN A 108 -15.45 -11.95 -0.01
N LEU A 109 -16.21 -10.95 0.42
CA LEU A 109 -15.74 -9.76 1.11
C LEU A 109 -16.21 -9.80 2.57
N ASP A 110 -15.36 -9.31 3.47
CA ASP A 110 -15.66 -9.16 4.89
C ASP A 110 -16.36 -7.82 5.19
N TYR A 111 -16.17 -6.83 4.31
CA TYR A 111 -16.78 -5.52 4.41
C TYR A 111 -16.99 -4.92 3.03
N LEU A 112 -18.15 -4.30 2.82
CA LEU A 112 -18.47 -3.56 1.60
C LEU A 112 -19.45 -2.43 1.92
N ALA A 113 -19.04 -1.20 1.64
CA ALA A 113 -19.86 -0.03 1.82
C ALA A 113 -19.64 0.99 0.70
N VAL A 114 -20.63 1.85 0.49
CA VAL A 114 -20.53 3.00 -0.41
C VAL A 114 -20.91 4.23 0.38
N GLU A 115 -20.10 5.27 0.35
CA GLU A 115 -20.39 6.50 1.07
C GLU A 115 -20.11 7.77 0.26
N ARG A 116 -20.82 8.84 0.60
CA ARG A 116 -20.60 10.17 0.03
C ARG A 116 -19.36 10.80 0.64
N VAL A 117 -18.60 11.51 -0.18
CA VAL A 117 -17.46 12.31 0.33
C VAL A 117 -17.97 13.59 1.02
N PHE A 118 -19.15 14.07 0.62
CA PHE A 118 -19.76 15.27 1.19
C PHE A 118 -21.29 15.18 1.13
N PRO A 119 -22.02 15.56 2.19
CA PRO A 119 -21.54 16.01 3.51
C PRO A 119 -20.92 14.86 4.33
N SER A 120 -20.01 15.18 5.26
CA SER A 120 -19.21 14.19 5.99
C SER A 120 -19.89 13.60 7.24
N GLU A 121 -21.21 13.49 7.25
CA GLU A 121 -21.93 12.92 8.39
C GLU A 121 -22.03 11.39 8.21
N GLU A 122 -21.83 10.60 9.25
CA GLU A 122 -21.90 9.13 9.18
C GLU A 122 -23.34 8.63 9.36
N GLU A 123 -24.27 9.15 8.56
CA GLU A 123 -25.66 8.69 8.59
C GLU A 123 -25.87 7.51 7.65
N GLU A 124 -26.19 6.35 8.23
CA GLU A 124 -26.53 5.12 7.50
C GLU A 124 -27.85 5.29 6.74
N CYS A 125 -27.83 4.86 5.48
CA CYS A 125 -28.93 4.95 4.57
C CYS A 125 -29.94 3.83 4.79
N SER A 126 -31.20 4.22 4.86
CA SER A 126 -32.38 3.36 4.95
C SER A 126 -33.41 3.86 3.95
N ARG A 127 -34.48 3.08 3.69
CA ARG A 127 -35.59 3.56 2.84
C ARG A 127 -36.26 4.83 3.37
N GLN A 128 -36.12 5.12 4.66
CA GLN A 128 -36.79 6.23 5.34
C GLN A 128 -36.04 7.56 5.20
N ASN A 129 -34.71 7.52 5.23
CA ASN A 129 -33.87 8.71 5.09
C ASN A 129 -33.20 8.84 3.72
N TYR A 130 -33.24 7.82 2.86
CA TYR A 130 -32.78 7.94 1.47
C TYR A 130 -33.66 8.95 0.72
N PRO A 131 -33.08 9.97 0.08
CA PRO A 131 -31.67 10.07 -0.33
C PRO A 131 -30.79 10.99 0.52
N ASP A 132 -31.29 11.49 1.64
CA ASP A 132 -30.63 12.42 2.54
C ASP A 132 -29.82 11.65 3.62
N CYS A 133 -28.92 10.79 3.16
CA CYS A 133 -28.05 9.94 3.98
C CYS A 133 -26.70 9.78 3.28
N ASN A 134 -25.67 9.28 3.97
CA ASN A 134 -24.30 9.35 3.46
C ASN A 134 -23.60 8.00 3.32
N LYS A 135 -23.98 6.96 4.08
CA LYS A 135 -23.34 5.64 4.02
C LYS A 135 -24.38 4.58 3.69
N ILE A 136 -24.11 3.72 2.71
CA ILE A 136 -24.88 2.51 2.43
C ILE A 136 -23.94 1.32 2.68
N GLU A 137 -24.17 0.61 3.78
CA GLU A 137 -23.48 -0.61 4.13
C GLU A 137 -24.16 -1.81 3.46
N ILE A 138 -23.41 -2.57 2.65
CA ILE A 138 -23.93 -3.73 1.91
C ILE A 138 -23.52 -5.03 2.61
N ILE A 139 -22.26 -5.09 3.06
CA ILE A 139 -21.74 -6.19 3.88
C ILE A 139 -21.19 -5.54 5.14
N GLY A 140 -21.79 -5.89 6.28
CA GLY A 140 -21.47 -5.29 7.57
C GLY A 140 -20.22 -5.84 8.23
N GLU A 141 -19.77 -5.14 9.26
CA GLU A 141 -18.50 -5.36 9.96
C GLU A 141 -18.35 -6.81 10.49
N GLY A 142 -17.70 -7.67 9.71
CA GLY A 142 -16.91 -8.78 10.24
C GLY A 142 -15.60 -8.28 10.85
N ASP A 143 -14.70 -9.19 11.27
CA ASP A 143 -13.29 -8.88 11.57
C ASP A 143 -12.60 -8.36 10.30
N SER A 144 -12.94 -7.13 9.90
CA SER A 144 -12.51 -6.51 8.68
C SER A 144 -11.05 -6.10 8.85
N GLY A 145 -10.20 -6.66 8.00
CA GLY A 145 -8.77 -6.34 7.96
C GLY A 145 -8.53 -4.92 7.45
N ALA A 146 -7.53 -4.77 6.58
CA ALA A 146 -7.32 -3.47 5.92
C ALA A 146 -8.53 -3.13 5.04
N VAL A 147 -9.12 -1.95 5.24
CA VAL A 147 -10.20 -1.42 4.40
C VAL A 147 -9.57 -0.58 3.31
N PHE A 148 -9.83 -0.93 2.06
CA PHE A 148 -9.38 -0.18 0.89
C PHE A 148 -10.53 0.61 0.33
N SER A 149 -10.22 1.80 -0.21
CA SER A 149 -11.23 2.68 -0.79
C SER A 149 -10.78 3.26 -2.12
N ASP A 150 -11.71 3.47 -3.03
CA ASP A 150 -11.49 4.27 -4.24
C ASP A 150 -12.65 5.24 -4.50
N PHE A 151 -12.34 6.33 -5.20
CA PHE A 151 -13.31 7.37 -5.53
C PHE A 151 -14.18 6.96 -6.72
N VAL A 152 -15.49 7.19 -6.58
CA VAL A 152 -16.51 6.81 -7.55
C VAL A 152 -17.55 7.91 -7.68
N SER A 153 -18.25 7.91 -8.80
CA SER A 153 -19.39 8.79 -9.04
C SER A 153 -20.67 8.11 -8.60
N LEU A 154 -21.34 8.63 -7.57
CA LEU A 154 -22.60 8.12 -7.06
C LEU A 154 -23.75 8.78 -7.82
N CYS A 155 -24.39 8.04 -8.71
CA CYS A 155 -25.43 8.54 -9.59
C CYS A 155 -26.81 8.04 -9.18
N ARG A 156 -27.81 8.90 -9.36
CA ARG A 156 -29.22 8.59 -9.17
C ARG A 156 -30.08 9.38 -10.15
N TRP A 157 -31.30 8.91 -10.38
CA TRP A 157 -32.28 9.66 -11.13
C TRP A 157 -33.11 10.55 -10.20
N GLU A 158 -33.14 11.85 -10.48
CA GLU A 158 -34.02 12.78 -9.79
C GLU A 158 -35.10 13.29 -10.74
N GLN A 159 -36.34 13.32 -10.27
CA GLN A 159 -37.45 13.94 -10.99
C GLN A 159 -37.52 15.43 -10.62
N SER A 160 -37.39 16.31 -11.62
CA SER A 160 -37.55 17.75 -11.43
C SER A 160 -38.58 18.31 -12.42
N GLY A 161 -39.85 18.31 -12.00
CA GLY A 161 -40.97 18.73 -12.82
C GLY A 161 -41.33 17.68 -13.88
N GLU A 162 -41.52 18.11 -15.14
CA GLU A 162 -41.92 17.24 -16.26
C GLU A 162 -40.76 16.43 -16.87
N LYS A 163 -39.52 16.68 -16.45
CA LYS A 163 -38.33 15.95 -16.89
C LYS A 163 -37.51 15.51 -15.68
N GLY A 164 -36.89 14.34 -15.77
CA GLY A 164 -35.87 13.96 -14.81
C GLY A 164 -34.47 14.21 -15.35
N TYR A 165 -33.50 14.20 -14.45
CA TYR A 165 -32.09 14.30 -14.77
C TYR A 165 -31.27 13.34 -13.90
N PHE A 166 -30.07 13.03 -14.36
CA PHE A 166 -29.11 12.26 -13.59
C PHE A 166 -28.33 13.20 -12.67
N LYS A 167 -28.43 12.97 -11.37
CA LYS A 167 -27.58 13.64 -10.38
C LYS A 167 -26.47 12.69 -9.99
N CYS A 168 -25.23 13.11 -10.23
CA CYS A 168 -24.05 12.36 -9.81
C CYS A 168 -23.24 13.19 -8.82
N GLU A 169 -22.86 12.57 -7.71
CA GLU A 169 -22.09 13.16 -6.63
C GLU A 169 -20.80 12.36 -6.43
N ILE A 170 -19.80 12.96 -5.77
CA ILE A 170 -18.54 12.27 -5.50
C ILE A 170 -18.73 11.41 -4.25
N GLY A 171 -18.41 10.13 -4.39
CA GLY A 171 -18.37 9.17 -3.30
C GLY A 171 -17.08 8.38 -3.27
N ARG A 172 -17.03 7.46 -2.32
CA ARG A 172 -16.02 6.42 -2.22
C ARG A 172 -16.71 5.09 -1.95
N ILE A 173 -16.19 4.04 -2.56
CA ILE A 173 -16.56 2.66 -2.27
C ILE A 173 -15.45 2.08 -1.39
N LEU A 174 -15.84 1.33 -0.36
CA LEU A 174 -14.95 0.72 0.61
C LEU A 174 -15.15 -0.79 0.56
N ALA A 175 -14.05 -1.53 0.52
CA ALA A 175 -14.08 -2.98 0.60
C ALA A 175 -12.95 -3.52 1.47
N SER A 176 -13.22 -4.64 2.13
CA SER A 176 -12.23 -5.48 2.83
C SER A 176 -12.59 -6.94 2.60
N GLY A 177 -11.59 -7.82 2.52
CA GLY A 177 -11.82 -9.26 2.27
C GLY A 177 -10.53 -10.04 2.09
N GLU A 178 -10.62 -11.36 2.28
CA GLU A 178 -9.57 -12.34 1.97
C GLU A 178 -9.30 -12.35 0.45
N GLY A 179 -8.26 -11.63 0.03
CA GLY A 179 -7.89 -11.41 -1.38
C GLY A 179 -7.71 -9.95 -1.79
N ILE A 180 -8.05 -8.98 -0.93
CA ILE A 180 -7.72 -7.56 -1.13
C ILE A 180 -6.43 -7.24 -0.38
N GLY A 181 -5.28 -7.29 -1.07
CA GLY A 181 -3.97 -6.82 -0.55
C GLY A 181 -3.08 -7.87 0.17
N GLU A 182 -3.35 -9.16 0.02
CA GLU A 182 -2.50 -10.25 0.56
C GLU A 182 -1.14 -10.42 -0.13
#